data_AF-A0A316P8J1-F1
#
_entry.id   AF-A0A316P8J1-F1
#
_cell.length_a   1.000
_cell.length_b   1.000
_cell.length_c   1.000
_cell.angle_alpha   90.00
_cell.angle_beta   90.00
_cell.angle_gamma   90.00
#
_symmetry.space_group_name_H-M   'P 1'
#
loop_
_entity.id
_entity.type
_entity.pdbx_description
1 polymer ?
#
loop_
_entity_poly.entity_id
_entity_poly.type
_entity_poly.pdbx_seq_one_letter_code
_entity_poly.pdbx_strand_id
1 'polypeptide(L)'
;MRKIENETIPFGTFVAFNYFGLVFIKRLLSAEEENHEAIHTRQQIEWLILNTAVLLVLILGGGWSWWWLCTLPLCYHVILYCVLWFIEWLLPPYDRAYRDVALERECYDNQADKMYLKRRKWFAWVKYLFKRPKNET
;
A
#
# COMPACT_ATOMS: atom_id res chain seq x y z
N MET A 1 14.14 3.62 4.31
CA MET A 1 13.26 2.97 5.30
C MET A 1 14.05 2.70 6.56
N ARG A 2 13.41 2.81 7.73
CA ARG A 2 14.00 2.46 9.02
C ARG A 2 13.39 1.14 9.49
N LYS A 3 14.25 0.16 9.78
CA LYS A 3 13.85 -1.15 10.29
C LYS A 3 13.86 -1.11 11.82
N ILE A 4 12.83 -1.69 12.44
CA ILE A 4 12.67 -1.80 13.89
C ILE A 4 12.38 -3.27 14.19
N GLU A 5 13.28 -3.92 14.91
CA GLU A 5 13.07 -5.30 15.36
C GLU A 5 12.05 -5.31 16.50
N ASN A 6 11.01 -6.13 16.37
CA ASN A 6 9.94 -6.23 17.35
C ASN A 6 9.30 -7.62 17.30
N GLU A 7 9.15 -8.26 18.46
CA GLU A 7 8.56 -9.60 18.58
C GLU A 7 7.03 -9.58 18.68
N THR A 8 6.45 -8.44 19.06
CA THR A 8 5.00 -8.26 19.24
C THR A 8 4.30 -7.81 17.95
N ILE A 9 4.93 -6.89 17.22
CA ILE A 9 4.41 -6.33 15.96
C ILE A 9 5.41 -6.68 14.86
N PRO A 10 4.99 -7.27 13.72
CA PRO A 10 3.61 -7.57 13.30
C PRO A 10 2.87 -8.68 14.09
N PHE A 11 1.55 -8.63 14.19
CA PHE A 11 0.75 -9.70 14.79
C PHE A 11 0.63 -10.92 13.85
N GLY A 12 0.39 -12.12 14.38
CA GLY A 12 0.10 -13.31 13.57
C GLY A 12 1.28 -13.84 12.74
N THR A 13 1.01 -14.32 11.52
CA THR A 13 1.98 -14.96 10.61
C THR A 13 2.79 -13.97 9.76
N PHE A 14 2.49 -12.67 9.84
CA PHE A 14 3.20 -11.65 9.09
C PHE A 14 4.64 -11.52 9.60
N VAL A 15 5.58 -11.38 8.65
CA VAL A 15 7.02 -11.28 8.90
C VAL A 15 7.44 -9.83 9.11
N ALA A 16 6.87 -8.93 8.31
CA ALA A 16 7.10 -7.50 8.35
C ALA A 16 5.76 -6.75 8.36
N PHE A 17 5.78 -5.54 8.92
CA PHE A 17 4.71 -4.57 8.82
C PHE A 17 5.31 -3.19 8.56
N ASN A 18 4.89 -2.54 7.49
CA ASN A 18 5.45 -1.26 7.06
C ASN A 18 4.45 -0.13 7.22
N TYR A 19 4.85 0.86 8.00
CA TYR A 19 4.09 2.06 8.26
C TYR A 19 4.90 3.30 7.88
N PHE A 20 4.63 3.86 6.70
CA PHE A 20 5.32 5.03 6.16
C PHE A 20 6.85 4.91 6.18
N GLY A 21 7.38 3.73 5.86
CA GLY A 21 8.81 3.45 5.84
C GLY A 21 9.44 3.18 7.21
N LEU A 22 8.64 3.11 8.28
CA LEU A 22 8.97 2.41 9.52
C LEU A 22 8.54 0.95 9.36
N VAL A 23 9.52 0.06 9.21
CA VAL A 23 9.27 -1.37 8.97
C VAL A 23 9.56 -2.13 10.25
N PHE A 24 8.51 -2.68 10.85
CA PHE A 24 8.60 -3.57 12.00
C PHE A 24 8.85 -4.99 11.51
N ILE A 25 9.91 -5.63 11.99
CA ILE A 25 10.35 -6.95 11.52
C ILE A 25 10.49 -7.92 12.69
N LYS A 26 10.02 -9.16 12.50
CA LYS A 26 10.24 -10.27 13.45
C LYS A 26 11.58 -10.98 13.26
N ARG A 27 12.08 -10.94 12.03
CA ARG A 27 13.34 -11.56 11.61
C ARG A 27 13.99 -10.70 10.54
N LEU A 28 15.27 -10.98 10.27
CA LEU A 28 15.96 -10.39 9.15
C LEU A 28 15.22 -10.68 7.84
N LEU A 29 15.01 -9.63 7.06
CA LEU A 29 14.38 -9.70 5.74
C LEU A 29 15.42 -10.06 4.68
N SER A 30 15.02 -10.89 3.73
CA SER A 30 15.77 -11.10 2.49
C SER A 30 15.78 -9.81 1.64
N ALA A 31 16.70 -9.73 0.68
CA ALA A 31 16.77 -8.58 -0.23
C ALA A 31 15.47 -8.36 -1.03
N GLU A 32 14.72 -9.43 -1.32
CA GLU A 32 13.44 -9.35 -2.00
C GLU A 32 12.35 -8.80 -1.08
N GLU A 33 12.27 -9.30 0.16
CA GLU A 33 11.35 -8.79 1.19
C GLU A 33 11.64 -7.31 1.50
N GLU A 34 12.90 -6.90 1.58
CA GLU A 34 13.24 -5.49 1.76
C GLU A 34 12.78 -4.62 0.58
N ASN A 35 12.91 -5.11 -0.65
CA ASN A 35 12.44 -4.39 -1.83
C ASN A 35 10.92 -4.35 -1.90
N HIS A 36 10.25 -5.45 -1.51
CA HIS A 36 8.80 -5.54 -1.36
C HIS A 36 8.30 -4.44 -0.41
N GLU A 37 8.90 -4.32 0.77
CA GLU A 37 8.55 -3.27 1.72
C GLU A 37 8.87 -1.86 1.17
N ALA A 38 9.96 -1.71 0.41
CA ALA A 38 10.31 -0.43 -0.20
C ALA A 38 9.24 0.03 -1.22
N ILE A 39 8.63 -0.92 -1.94
CA ILE A 39 7.50 -0.66 -2.83
C ILE A 39 6.27 -0.23 -2.04
N HIS A 40 5.94 -0.92 -0.94
CA HIS A 40 4.85 -0.50 -0.04
C HIS A 40 5.02 0.93 0.48
N THR A 41 6.22 1.30 0.92
CA THR A 41 6.50 2.69 1.34
C THR A 41 6.26 3.68 0.21
N ARG A 42 6.66 3.34 -1.02
CA ARG A 42 6.41 4.22 -2.16
C ARG A 42 4.92 4.36 -2.42
N GLN A 43 4.17 3.27 -2.43
CA GLN A 43 2.73 3.27 -2.61
C GLN A 43 2.03 4.13 -1.55
N GLN A 44 2.39 4.00 -0.27
CA GLN A 44 1.86 4.82 0.84
C GLN A 44 2.05 6.32 0.61
N ILE A 45 3.20 6.74 0.07
CA ILE A 45 3.47 8.16 -0.27
C ILE A 45 2.56 8.65 -1.41
N GLU A 46 2.40 7.86 -2.47
CA GLU A 46 1.53 8.23 -3.61
C GLU A 46 0.09 8.45 -3.17
N TRP A 47 -0.34 7.55 -2.32
CA TRP A 47 -1.65 7.53 -1.72
C TRP A 47 -1.85 8.73 -0.77
N LEU A 48 -0.88 9.01 0.09
CA LEU A 48 -0.91 10.22 0.93
C LEU A 48 -1.03 11.50 0.10
N ILE A 49 -0.28 11.59 -1.02
CA ILE A 49 -0.34 12.74 -1.92
C ILE A 49 -1.72 12.86 -2.57
N LEU A 50 -2.27 11.75 -3.09
CA LEU A 50 -3.60 11.74 -3.70
C LEU A 50 -4.68 12.15 -2.71
N ASN A 51 -4.65 11.61 -1.48
CA ASN A 51 -5.63 11.94 -0.46
C ASN A 51 -5.53 13.40 -0.01
N THR A 52 -4.30 13.90 0.18
CA THR A 52 -4.07 15.31 0.49
C THR A 52 -4.62 16.21 -0.61
N ALA A 53 -4.37 15.89 -1.89
CA ALA A 53 -4.88 16.66 -3.00
C ALA A 53 -6.42 16.71 -3.03
N VAL A 54 -7.08 15.57 -2.82
CA VAL A 54 -8.56 15.51 -2.77
C VAL A 54 -9.12 16.32 -1.60
N LEU A 55 -8.55 16.17 -0.39
CA LEU A 55 -8.99 16.94 0.78
C LEU A 55 -8.81 18.44 0.57
N LEU A 56 -7.70 18.88 -0.03
CA LEU A 56 -7.49 20.30 -0.35
C LEU A 56 -8.57 20.83 -1.30
N VAL A 57 -8.94 20.07 -2.34
CA VAL A 57 -10.03 20.46 -3.25
C VAL A 57 -11.36 20.57 -2.50
N LEU A 58 -11.67 19.63 -1.60
CA LEU A 58 -12.91 19.65 -0.80
C LEU A 58 -12.95 20.79 0.21
N ILE A 59 -11.82 21.12 0.84
CA ILE A 59 -11.71 22.23 1.80
C ILE A 59 -11.85 23.57 1.06
N LEU A 60 -11.08 23.76 -0.01
CA LEU A 60 -11.03 25.03 -0.74
C LEU A 60 -12.28 25.28 -1.60
N GLY A 61 -12.82 24.24 -2.22
CA GLY A 61 -13.97 24.35 -3.14
C GLY A 61 -15.32 23.94 -2.52
N GLY A 62 -15.30 23.12 -1.47
CA GLY A 62 -16.52 22.55 -0.86
C GLY A 62 -16.84 23.06 0.54
N GLY A 63 -16.02 23.94 1.11
CA GLY A 63 -16.22 24.47 2.47
C GLY A 63 -16.01 23.43 3.57
N TRP A 64 -15.28 22.34 3.28
CA TRP A 64 -14.96 21.33 4.29
C TRP A 64 -14.03 21.89 5.34
N SER A 65 -14.21 21.44 6.58
CA SER A 65 -13.41 21.86 7.72
C SER A 65 -11.95 21.40 7.61
N TRP A 66 -11.00 22.29 7.92
CA TRP A 66 -9.56 21.98 8.00
C TRP A 66 -9.24 20.87 9.00
N TRP A 67 -10.11 20.64 9.99
CA TRP A 67 -9.99 19.55 10.95
C TRP A 67 -9.85 18.18 10.27
N TRP A 68 -10.39 18.00 9.06
CA TRP A 68 -10.26 16.74 8.32
C TRP A 68 -8.83 16.39 7.92
N LEU A 69 -7.89 17.34 7.91
CA LEU A 69 -6.47 17.06 7.68
C LEU A 69 -5.84 16.17 8.77
N CYS A 70 -6.42 16.09 9.97
CA CYS A 70 -5.92 15.22 11.03
C CYS A 70 -6.08 13.72 10.68
N THR A 71 -6.90 13.40 9.68
CA THR A 71 -7.11 12.01 9.22
C THR A 71 -5.94 11.48 8.39
N LEU A 72 -5.11 12.36 7.83
CA LEU A 72 -3.97 12.04 6.95
C LEU A 72 -2.94 11.09 7.59
N PRO A 73 -2.49 11.27 8.85
CA PRO A 73 -1.52 10.38 9.48
C PRO A 73 -2.11 9.22 10.29
N LEU A 74 -3.42 9.19 10.61
CA LEU A 74 -3.98 8.23 11.58
C LEU A 74 -5.00 7.25 11.00
N CYS A 75 -5.94 7.74 10.18
CA CYS A 75 -7.03 6.92 9.66
C CYS A 75 -6.78 6.48 8.21
N TYR A 76 -5.82 7.13 7.54
CA TYR A 76 -5.59 7.00 6.12
C TYR A 76 -5.29 5.56 5.67
N HIS A 77 -4.40 4.87 6.38
CA HIS A 77 -3.96 3.53 6.00
C HIS A 77 -5.10 2.50 6.09
N VAL A 78 -5.90 2.58 7.16
CA VAL A 78 -7.07 1.70 7.36
C VAL A 78 -8.15 1.99 6.31
N ILE A 79 -8.47 3.28 6.11
CA ILE A 79 -9.48 3.69 5.12
C ILE A 79 -9.06 3.26 3.71
N LEU A 80 -7.79 3.41 3.35
CA LEU A 80 -7.28 3.00 2.05
C LEU A 80 -7.39 1.51 1.81
N TYR A 81 -7.00 0.68 2.77
CA TYR A 81 -7.13 -0.77 2.64
C TYR A 81 -8.59 -1.18 2.53
N CYS A 82 -9.48 -0.59 3.33
CA CYS A 82 -10.92 -0.81 3.24
C CYS A 82 -11.49 -0.37 1.88
N VAL A 83 -11.07 0.79 1.35
CA VAL A 83 -11.53 1.33 0.07
C VAL A 83 -11.04 0.47 -1.10
N LEU A 84 -9.76 0.08 -1.11
CA LEU A 84 -9.24 -0.78 -2.17
C LEU A 84 -9.87 -2.15 -2.14
N TRP A 85 -10.04 -2.73 -0.95
CA TRP A 85 -10.77 -3.98 -0.79
C TRP A 85 -12.20 -3.85 -1.31
N PHE A 86 -12.90 -2.76 -1.00
CA PHE A 86 -14.25 -2.51 -1.50
C PHE A 86 -14.31 -2.30 -3.02
N ILE A 87 -13.35 -1.58 -3.61
CA ILE A 87 -13.24 -1.41 -5.07
C ILE A 87 -13.00 -2.75 -5.75
N GLU A 88 -12.09 -3.57 -5.24
CA GLU A 88 -11.81 -4.89 -5.79
C GLU A 88 -12.98 -5.86 -5.60
N TRP A 89 -13.77 -5.72 -4.53
CA TRP A 89 -15.04 -6.42 -4.39
C TRP A 89 -16.07 -6.04 -5.47
N LEU A 90 -16.01 -4.81 -6.00
CA LEU A 90 -16.88 -4.37 -7.10
C LEU A 90 -16.34 -4.77 -8.49
N LEU A 91 -15.04 -5.05 -8.62
CA LEU A 91 -14.39 -5.39 -9.90
C LEU A 91 -14.26 -6.92 -10.09
N PRO A 92 -14.60 -7.48 -11.25
CA PRO A 92 -14.39 -8.90 -11.52
C PRO A 92 -12.88 -9.24 -11.58
N PRO A 93 -12.43 -10.40 -11.06
CA PRO A 93 -13.22 -11.50 -10.49
C PRO A 93 -13.43 -11.43 -8.96
N TYR A 94 -14.65 -11.75 -8.53
CA TYR A 94 -15.17 -11.57 -7.16
C TYR A 94 -14.69 -12.60 -6.13
N ASP A 95 -14.04 -13.68 -6.58
CA ASP A 95 -13.77 -14.91 -5.82
C ASP A 95 -12.41 -14.93 -5.11
N ARG A 96 -11.50 -14.00 -5.44
CA ARG A 96 -10.15 -13.89 -4.85
C ARG A 96 -9.76 -12.50 -4.37
N ALA A 97 -10.68 -11.55 -4.32
CA ALA A 97 -10.46 -10.16 -3.90
C ALA A 97 -9.82 -10.00 -2.50
N TYR A 98 -9.95 -11.00 -1.63
CA TYR A 98 -9.32 -11.00 -0.30
C TYR A 98 -7.82 -11.35 -0.33
N ARG A 99 -7.34 -12.07 -1.36
CA ARG A 99 -5.98 -12.62 -1.37
C ARG A 99 -4.93 -11.72 -2.02
N ASP A 100 -5.31 -10.86 -2.97
CA ASP A 100 -4.35 -10.13 -3.81
C ASP A 100 -4.76 -8.69 -4.13
N VAL A 101 -4.69 -7.78 -3.14
CA VAL A 101 -4.83 -6.34 -3.40
C VAL A 101 -3.83 -5.92 -4.48
N ALA A 102 -4.21 -5.05 -5.42
CA ALA A 102 -3.37 -4.58 -6.52
C ALA A 102 -1.99 -4.06 -6.07
N LEU A 103 -1.92 -3.52 -4.85
CA LEU A 103 -0.69 -3.11 -4.18
C LEU A 103 0.23 -4.30 -3.89
N GLU A 104 -0.30 -5.37 -3.31
CA GLU A 104 0.45 -6.61 -3.05
C GLU A 104 0.90 -7.27 -4.35
N ARG A 105 0.04 -7.30 -5.36
CA ARG A 105 0.40 -7.82 -6.70
C ARG A 105 1.56 -7.06 -7.31
N GLU A 106 1.58 -5.73 -7.17
CA GLU A 106 2.71 -4.93 -7.60
C GLU A 106 4.00 -5.32 -6.86
N CYS A 107 3.93 -5.50 -5.55
CA CYS A 107 5.08 -5.88 -4.75
C CYS A 107 5.61 -7.26 -5.17
N TYR A 108 4.77 -8.30 -5.21
CA TYR A 108 5.18 -9.65 -5.59
C TYR A 108 5.75 -9.75 -7.01
N ASP A 109 5.16 -9.06 -7.99
CA ASP A 109 5.65 -9.08 -9.37
C ASP A 109 6.99 -8.35 -9.56
N ASN A 110 7.41 -7.49 -8.62
CA ASN A 110 8.60 -6.64 -8.78
C ASN A 110 9.63 -6.74 -7.64
N GLN A 111 9.37 -7.52 -6.58
CA GLN A 111 10.25 -7.65 -5.43
C GLN A 111 11.66 -8.16 -5.78
N ALA A 112 11.80 -9.00 -6.82
CA ALA A 112 13.08 -9.47 -7.32
C ALA A 112 13.90 -8.37 -8.05
N ASP A 113 13.25 -7.30 -8.51
CA ASP A 113 13.89 -6.25 -9.29
C ASP A 113 14.29 -5.03 -8.44
N LYS A 114 15.57 -5.00 -8.07
CA LYS A 114 16.19 -3.95 -7.25
C LYS A 114 16.18 -2.56 -7.89
N MET A 115 16.04 -2.47 -9.21
CA MET A 115 15.97 -1.19 -9.92
C MET A 115 14.53 -0.73 -10.15
N TYR A 116 13.52 -1.51 -9.74
CA TYR A 116 12.11 -1.20 -9.99
C TYR A 116 11.73 0.19 -9.49
N LEU A 117 12.05 0.50 -8.24
CA LEU A 117 11.73 1.79 -7.63
C LEU A 117 12.32 2.99 -8.37
N LYS A 118 13.47 2.83 -9.03
CA LYS A 118 14.12 3.93 -9.77
C LYS A 118 13.41 4.26 -11.08
N ARG A 119 12.77 3.28 -11.72
CA ARG A 119 12.11 3.42 -13.04
C ARG A 119 10.59 3.42 -12.98
N ARG A 120 10.02 2.99 -11.85
CA ARG A 120 8.58 2.88 -11.63
C ARG A 120 7.94 4.27 -11.79
N LYS A 121 6.87 4.34 -12.58
CA LYS A 121 6.06 5.55 -12.74
C LYS A 121 5.21 5.81 -11.51
N TRP A 122 4.77 7.05 -11.34
CA TRP A 122 3.78 7.40 -10.32
C TRP A 122 2.47 6.62 -10.55
N PHE A 123 1.86 6.11 -9.48
CA PHE A 123 0.62 5.33 -9.48
C PHE A 123 0.67 4.06 -10.35
N ALA A 124 1.84 3.43 -10.47
CA ALA A 124 1.99 2.21 -11.25
C ALA A 124 1.13 1.04 -10.74
N TRP A 125 0.69 1.06 -9.47
CA TRP A 125 -0.24 0.08 -8.91
C TRP A 125 -1.60 0.04 -9.62
N VAL A 126 -2.04 1.14 -10.25
CA VAL A 126 -3.33 1.21 -10.96
C VAL A 126 -3.41 0.18 -12.08
N LYS A 127 -2.29 -0.14 -12.75
CA LYS A 127 -2.26 -1.18 -13.80
C LYS A 127 -2.60 -2.57 -13.23
N TYR A 128 -2.33 -2.80 -11.93
CA TYR A 128 -2.60 -4.07 -11.27
C TYR A 128 -4.05 -4.23 -10.83
N LEU A 129 -4.82 -3.13 -10.71
CA LEU A 129 -6.27 -3.21 -10.51
C LEU A 129 -6.96 -3.99 -11.64
N PHE A 130 -6.51 -3.77 -12.88
CA PHE A 130 -7.08 -4.40 -14.08
C PHE A 130 -6.31 -5.65 -14.52
N LYS A 131 -5.16 -5.94 -13.91
CA LYS A 131 -4.35 -7.12 -14.24
C LYS A 131 -5.00 -8.35 -13.62
N ARG A 132 -5.31 -9.36 -14.44
CA ARG A 132 -5.85 -10.63 -13.92
C ARG A 132 -4.81 -11.30 -13.00
N PRO A 133 -5.22 -11.85 -11.83
CA PRO A 133 -4.33 -12.65 -11.02
C PRO A 133 -3.84 -13.84 -11.86
N LYS A 134 -2.55 -14.19 -11.72
CA LYS A 134 -2.03 -15.40 -12.35
C LYS A 134 -2.79 -16.58 -11.73
N ASN A 135 -3.31 -17.48 -12.57
CA ASN A 135 -3.80 -18.74 -12.05
C ASN A 135 -2.60 -19.49 -11.47
N GLU A 136 -2.61 -19.70 -10.16
CA GLU A 136 -1.75 -20.70 -9.52
C GLU A 136 -2.10 -22.06 -10.16
N THR A 137 -1.25 -22.53 -11.07
CA THR A 137 -1.26 -23.90 -11.61
C THR A 137 -0.45 -24.80 -10.71
#